data_AF-A0A9D8RGR7-F1
#
_entry.id   AF-A0A9D8RGR7-F1
#
_cell.length_a   1.000
_cell.length_b   1.000
_cell.length_c   1.000
_cell.angle_alpha   90.00
_cell.angle_beta   90.00
_cell.angle_gamma   90.00
#
_symmetry.space_group_name_H-M   'P 1'
#
loop_
_entity.id
_entity.type
_entity.pdbx_description
1 polymer ?
#
loop_
_entity_poly.entity_id
_entity_poly.type
_entity_poly.pdbx_seq_one_letter_code
_entity_poly.pdbx_strand_id
1 'polypeptide(L)' 'MTKNDLYFMISTKKEHEFVYKGKTYNLTYGKDEKGDYIQFGLLYEGKRFYSYGEFMNEAKIDNHFFREMLEEF' A
#
# COMPACT_ATOMS: atom_id res chain seq x y z
N MET A 1 0.39 10.96 -6.93
CA MET A 1 0.59 10.76 -5.49
C MET A 1 2.07 10.60 -5.24
N THR A 2 2.72 11.55 -4.57
CA THR A 2 4.17 11.44 -4.36
C THR A 2 4.50 10.38 -3.29
N LYS A 3 5.76 9.92 -3.25
CA LYS A 3 6.24 9.04 -2.17
C LYS A 3 6.03 9.63 -0.76
N ASN A 4 6.10 10.96 -0.63
CA ASN A 4 5.81 11.65 0.64
C ASN A 4 4.33 11.63 0.99
N ASP A 5 3.43 11.75 0.00
CA ASP A 5 1.99 11.57 0.21
C ASP A 5 1.68 10.15 0.66
N LEU A 6 2.30 9.13 0.04
CA LEU A 6 2.10 7.74 0.44
C LEU A 6 2.60 7.48 1.86
N TYR A 7 3.77 8.02 2.20
CA TYR A 7 4.28 7.97 3.58
C TYR A 7 3.31 8.64 4.54
N PHE A 8 2.81 9.84 4.20
CA PHE A 8 1.85 10.56 5.02
C PHE A 8 0.54 9.78 5.17
N MET A 9 0.01 9.18 4.11
CA MET A 9 -1.20 8.34 4.17
C MET A 9 -1.00 7.13 5.07
N ILE A 10 0.15 6.46 4.98
CA ILE A 10 0.48 5.31 5.84
C ILE A 10 0.68 5.75 7.30
N SER A 11 1.39 6.83 7.54
CA SER A 11 1.59 7.38 8.89
C SER A 11 0.30 7.86 9.52
N THR A 12 -0.63 8.40 8.72
CA THR A 12 -1.94 8.88 9.19
C THR A 12 -3.02 7.80 9.14
N LYS A 13 -2.69 6.56 8.73
CA LYS A 13 -3.63 5.45 8.53
C LYS A 13 -4.85 5.86 7.67
N LYS A 14 -4.61 6.70 6.66
CA LYS A 14 -5.66 7.18 5.76
C LYS A 14 -5.92 6.14 4.69
N GLU A 15 -7.11 5.55 4.73
CA GLU A 15 -7.54 4.59 3.72
C GLU A 15 -7.70 5.25 2.36
N HIS A 16 -7.32 4.54 1.31
CA HIS A 16 -7.37 5.06 -0.05
C HIS A 16 -7.70 3.95 -1.04
N GLU A 17 -8.66 4.22 -1.92
CA GLU A 17 -9.01 3.33 -3.02
C GLU A 17 -8.74 4.06 -4.34
N PHE A 18 -8.14 3.37 -5.30
CA PHE A 18 -7.82 3.93 -6.60
C PHE A 18 -7.86 2.87 -7.70
N VAL A 19 -8.07 3.30 -8.94
CA VAL A 19 -8.10 2.42 -10.10
C VAL A 19 -6.80 2.56 -10.89
N TYR A 20 -6.12 1.44 -11.16
CA TYR A 20 -4.92 1.39 -11.99
C TYR A 20 -5.03 0.27 -13.02
N LYS A 21 -4.77 0.59 -14.30
CA LYS A 21 -4.88 -0.35 -15.43
C LYS A 21 -6.21 -1.15 -15.44
N GLY A 22 -7.32 -0.48 -15.10
CA GLY A 22 -8.66 -1.07 -15.07
C GLY A 22 -8.96 -1.98 -13.87
N LYS A 23 -8.06 -2.06 -12.89
CA LYS A 23 -8.23 -2.82 -11.64
C LYS A 23 -8.34 -1.85 -10.47
N THR A 24 -9.25 -2.13 -9.54
CA THR A 24 -9.38 -1.36 -8.30
C THR A 24 -8.40 -1.89 -7.25
N TYR A 25 -7.64 -0.99 -6.66
CA TYR A 25 -6.72 -1.25 -5.58
C TYR A 25 -7.15 -0.48 -4.35
N ASN A 26 -6.91 -1.05 -3.18
CA ASN A 26 -7.15 -0.38 -1.91
C ASN A 26 -5.94 -0.48 -0.99
N LEU A 27 -5.73 0.63 -0.26
CA LEU A 27 -4.83 0.78 0.86
C LEU A 27 -5.72 0.93 2.10
N THR A 28 -5.75 -0.08 2.96
CA THR A 28 -6.51 -0.09 4.21
C THR A 28 -5.62 -0.43 5.38
N TYR A 29 -6.12 -0.21 6.60
CA TYR A 29 -5.39 -0.49 7.82
C TYR A 29 -6.28 -1.30 8.74
N GLY A 30 -5.68 -2.20 9.50
CA GLY A 30 -6.43 -2.97 10.48
C GLY A 30 -5.54 -3.40 11.63
N LYS A 31 -6.12 -4.16 12.54
CA LYS A 31 -5.42 -4.76 13.65
C LYS A 31 -5.85 -6.21 13.79
N ASP A 32 -4.89 -7.11 13.87
CA ASP A 32 -5.11 -8.53 14.15
C ASP A 32 -4.33 -8.97 15.40
N GLU A 33 -4.26 -10.28 15.64
CA GLU A 33 -3.53 -10.88 16.77
C GLU A 33 -2.01 -10.60 16.75
N LYS A 34 -1.43 -10.28 15.59
CA LYS A 34 -0.01 -9.92 15.44
C LYS A 34 0.24 -8.43 15.63
N GLY A 35 -0.79 -7.59 15.46
CA GLY A 35 -0.72 -6.15 15.70
C GLY A 35 -1.37 -5.33 14.60
N ASP A 36 -1.01 -4.06 14.51
CA ASP A 36 -1.43 -3.17 13.43
C ASP A 36 -0.82 -3.63 12.10
N TYR A 37 -1.64 -3.69 11.05
CA TYR A 37 -1.21 -4.02 9.71
C TYR A 37 -1.70 -2.98 8.69
N ILE A 38 -0.92 -2.83 7.64
CA ILE A 38 -1.23 -2.12 6.41
C ILE A 38 -1.67 -3.19 5.41
N GLN A 39 -2.87 -3.09 4.85
CA GLN A 39 -3.32 -3.96 3.78
C GLN A 39 -3.31 -3.20 2.47
N PHE A 40 -2.61 -3.73 1.47
CA PHE A 40 -2.51 -3.10 0.17
C PHE A 40 -2.55 -4.13 -0.95
N GLY A 41 -3.32 -3.84 -1.99
CA GLY A 41 -3.38 -4.62 -3.21
C GLY A 41 -4.70 -4.44 -3.92
N LEU A 42 -5.07 -5.43 -4.73
CA LEU A 42 -6.37 -5.46 -5.39
C LEU A 42 -7.49 -5.43 -4.34
N LEU A 43 -8.59 -4.76 -4.69
CA LEU A 43 -9.79 -4.74 -3.87
C LEU A 43 -10.20 -6.18 -3.57
N TYR A 44 -10.33 -6.52 -2.29
CA TYR A 44 -10.59 -7.87 -1.75
C TYR A 44 -9.44 -8.90 -1.79
N GLU A 45 -8.28 -8.56 -2.36
CA GLU A 45 -7.09 -9.45 -2.48
C GLU A 45 -5.80 -8.81 -1.92
N GLY A 46 -5.92 -7.76 -1.11
CA GLY A 46 -4.77 -7.04 -0.56
C GLY A 46 -3.87 -7.90 0.33
N LYS A 47 -2.55 -7.76 0.15
CA LYS A 47 -1.54 -8.32 1.07
C LYS A 47 -1.47 -7.48 2.34
N ARG A 48 -1.21 -8.12 3.48
CA ARG A 48 -1.00 -7.45 4.77
C ARG A 48 0.49 -7.30 5.07
N PHE A 49 0.86 -6.15 5.61
CA PHE A 49 2.22 -5.77 5.98
C PHE A 49 2.21 -5.21 7.40
N TYR A 50 3.11 -5.67 8.26
CA TYR A 50 3.10 -5.30 9.68
C TYR A 50 4.05 -4.14 10.00
N SER A 51 4.77 -3.64 9.00
CA SER A 51 5.59 -2.44 9.13
C SER A 51 5.68 -1.68 7.81
N TYR A 52 5.90 -0.37 7.91
CA TYR A 52 6.24 0.46 6.74
C TYR A 52 7.51 -0.07 6.04
N GLY A 53 8.46 -0.60 6.81
CA GLY A 53 9.67 -1.23 6.28
C GLY A 53 9.35 -2.43 5.39
N GLU A 54 8.51 -3.36 5.85
CA GLU A 54 8.04 -4.51 5.06
C GLU A 54 7.31 -4.06 3.80
N PHE A 55 6.36 -3.14 3.94
CA PHE A 55 5.61 -2.59 2.82
C PHE A 55 6.54 -1.99 1.76
N MET A 56 7.51 -1.17 2.17
CA MET A 56 8.48 -0.54 1.27
C MET A 56 9.49 -1.54 0.71
N ASN A 57 9.82 -2.60 1.43
CA ASN A 57 10.77 -3.61 0.97
C ASN A 57 10.12 -4.51 -0.08
N GLU A 58 8.88 -4.97 0.14
CA GLU A 58 8.08 -5.68 -0.88
C GLU A 58 7.79 -4.78 -2.09
N ALA A 59 7.48 -3.50 -1.86
CA ALA A 59 7.31 -2.52 -2.94
C ALA A 59 8.59 -2.32 -3.77
N LYS A 60 9.78 -2.48 -3.16
CA LYS A 60 11.08 -2.39 -3.85
C LYS A 60 11.48 -3.71 -4.53
N ILE A 61 11.22 -4.85 -3.90
CA ILE A 61 11.72 -6.16 -4.32
C ILE A 61 10.84 -6.79 -5.39
N ASP A 62 9.51 -6.62 -5.32
CA ASP A 62 8.62 -7.56 -6.00
C ASP A 62 7.52 -6.95 -6.88
N ASN A 63 7.54 -5.64 -7.18
CA ASN A 63 6.43 -5.10 -7.96
C ASN A 63 6.79 -3.92 -8.85
N HIS A 64 6.92 -4.23 -10.15
CA HIS A 64 6.86 -3.26 -11.23
C HIS A 64 5.66 -2.30 -11.06
N PHE A 65 4.52 -2.81 -10.54
CA PHE A 65 3.36 -1.99 -10.18
C PHE A 65 3.65 -0.95 -9.10
N PHE A 66 4.25 -1.33 -7.97
CA PHE A 66 4.58 -0.41 -6.89
C PHE A 66 5.59 0.64 -7.36
N ARG A 67 6.56 0.20 -8.16
CA ARG A 67 7.55 1.07 -8.74
C ARG A 67 6.94 2.03 -9.76
N GLU A 68 6.09 1.58 -10.68
CA GLU A 68 5.33 2.42 -11.60
C GLU A 68 4.43 3.41 -10.84
N MET A 69 3.75 2.97 -9.79
CA MET A 69 2.87 3.82 -8.98
C MET A 69 3.66 4.89 -8.20
N LEU A 70 4.91 4.60 -7.83
CA LEU A 70 5.84 5.53 -7.18
C LEU A 70 6.64 6.41 -8.16
N GLU A 71 6.81 5.99 -9.41
CA GLU A 71 7.56 6.70 -10.46
C GLU A 71 6.66 7.54 -11.39
N GLU A 72 5.39 7.17 -11.61
CA GLU A 72 4.43 7.96 -12.42
C GLU A 72 3.94 9.24 -11.72
N PHE A 73 4.43 9.56 -10.52
CA PHE A 73 3.96 10.72 -9.74
C PHE A 73 5.01 11.47 -8.93
#